data_AF-F4A0X6-F1
#
_entry.id   AF-F4A0X6-F1
#
_cell.length_a   1.000
_cell.length_b   1.000
_cell.length_c   1.000
_cell.angle_alpha   90.00
_cell.angle_beta   90.00
_cell.angle_gamma   90.00
#
_symmetry.space_group_name_H-M   'P 1'
#
loop_
_entity.id
_entity.type
_entity.pdbx_description
1 polymer ?
#
loop_
_entity_poly.entity_id
_entity_poly.type
_entity_poly.pdbx_seq_one_letter_code
_entity_poly.pdbx_strand_id
1 'polypeptide(L)'
;MERKKLIKLRGERSQTAVASELGISQQFLSYIERGERSPNIKLMKEFERYYETPMEELFPDIFITTNTTICGYKDGTVGDKTEMA
;
A
#
# COMPACT_ATOMS: atom_id res chain seq x y z
N MET A 1 6.97 6.33 -10.78
CA MET A 1 7.64 6.19 -9.47
C MET A 1 7.57 4.71 -9.12
N GLU A 2 8.68 4.03 -8.91
CA GLU A 2 8.66 2.60 -8.58
C GLU A 2 8.43 2.37 -7.09
N ARG A 3 7.48 1.49 -6.73
CA ARG A 3 7.17 1.10 -5.35
C ARG A 3 8.12 0.01 -4.88
N LYS A 4 9.37 0.40 -4.63
CA LYS A 4 10.48 -0.50 -4.24
C LYS A 4 10.17 -1.40 -3.04
N LYS A 5 9.31 -0.96 -2.11
CA LYS A 5 8.93 -1.75 -0.94
C LYS A 5 8.14 -3.00 -1.33
N LEU A 6 7.21 -2.92 -2.26
CA LEU A 6 6.47 -4.07 -2.78
C LEU A 6 7.42 -5.08 -3.45
N ILE A 7 8.37 -4.59 -4.25
CA ILE A 7 9.37 -5.42 -4.92
C ILE A 7 10.26 -6.14 -3.90
N LYS A 8 10.69 -5.43 -2.85
CA LYS A 8 11.50 -6.00 -1.76
C LYS A 8 10.73 -7.09 -1.00
N LEU A 9 9.46 -6.85 -0.69
CA LEU A 9 8.61 -7.79 0.05
C LEU A 9 8.27 -9.04 -0.78
N ARG A 10 8.09 -8.89 -2.09
CA ARG A 10 7.96 -10.04 -3.00
C ARG A 10 9.21 -10.92 -3.00
N GLY A 11 10.40 -10.32 -2.85
CA GLY A 11 11.67 -11.02 -2.80
C GLY A 11 11.91 -11.83 -4.09
N GLU A 12 12.24 -13.11 -3.93
CA GLU A 12 12.52 -14.02 -5.05
C GLU A 12 11.25 -14.58 -5.71
N ARG A 13 10.06 -14.38 -5.12
CA ARG A 13 8.81 -14.88 -5.70
C ARG A 13 8.54 -14.16 -7.02
N SER A 14 8.06 -14.89 -8.01
CA SER A 14 7.69 -14.28 -9.30
C SER A 14 6.45 -13.39 -9.14
N GLN A 15 6.32 -12.38 -10.01
CA GLN A 15 5.10 -11.56 -10.03
C GLN A 15 3.85 -12.42 -10.31
N THR A 16 3.97 -13.47 -11.12
CA THR A 16 2.85 -14.39 -11.40
C THR A 16 2.38 -15.12 -10.15
N ALA A 17 3.30 -15.61 -9.31
CA ALA A 17 2.95 -16.33 -8.08
C ALA A 17 2.20 -15.42 -7.11
N VAL A 18 2.77 -14.25 -6.81
CA VAL A 18 2.16 -13.26 -5.92
C VAL A 18 0.81 -12.76 -6.46
N ALA A 19 0.74 -12.48 -7.77
CA ALA A 19 -0.51 -12.03 -8.40
C ALA A 19 -1.62 -13.09 -8.28
N SER A 20 -1.27 -14.36 -8.43
CA SER A 20 -2.22 -15.48 -8.26
C SER A 20 -2.73 -15.58 -6.83
N GLU A 21 -1.85 -15.42 -5.84
CA GLU A 21 -2.22 -15.43 -4.41
C GLU A 21 -3.10 -14.23 -4.03
N LEU A 22 -2.90 -13.07 -4.67
CA LEU A 22 -3.71 -11.87 -4.48
C LEU A 22 -4.98 -11.84 -5.37
N GLY A 23 -5.20 -12.86 -6.21
CA GLY A 23 -6.35 -12.92 -7.10
C GLY A 23 -6.38 -11.85 -8.20
N ILE A 24 -5.20 -11.40 -8.67
CA ILE A 24 -5.04 -10.39 -9.72
C ILE A 24 -4.20 -10.91 -10.89
N SER A 25 -4.20 -10.19 -12.02
CA SER A 25 -3.31 -10.53 -13.13
C SER A 25 -1.86 -10.12 -12.84
N GLN A 26 -0.91 -10.88 -13.39
CA GLN A 26 0.52 -10.55 -13.28
C GLN A 26 0.83 -9.15 -13.85
N GLN A 27 0.20 -8.79 -14.96
CA GLN A 27 0.34 -7.46 -15.57
C GLN A 27 -0.11 -6.36 -14.62
N PHE A 28 -1.21 -6.59 -13.90
CA PHE A 28 -1.71 -5.62 -12.93
C PHE A 28 -0.76 -5.46 -11.74
N LEU A 29 -0.20 -6.55 -11.21
CA LEU A 29 0.84 -6.46 -10.19
C LEU A 29 2.07 -5.68 -10.71
N SER A 30 2.49 -5.90 -11.95
CA SER A 30 3.58 -5.14 -12.58
C SER A 30 3.28 -3.64 -12.68
N TYR A 31 2.05 -3.25 -13.05
CA TYR A 31 1.63 -1.85 -13.04
C TYR A 31 1.65 -1.24 -11.62
N ILE A 32 1.27 -2.02 -10.61
CA ILE A 32 1.29 -1.59 -9.21
C ILE A 32 2.74 -1.42 -8.72
N GLU A 33 3.62 -2.39 -8.96
CA GLU A 33 5.04 -2.32 -8.54
C GLU A 33 5.75 -1.12 -9.20
N ARG A 34 5.44 -0.82 -10.47
CA ARG A 34 5.99 0.34 -11.20
C ARG A 34 5.33 1.68 -10.87
N GLY A 35 4.27 1.67 -10.04
CA GLY A 35 3.50 2.87 -9.67
C GLY A 35 2.71 3.49 -10.82
N GLU A 36 2.44 2.74 -11.89
CA GLU A 36 1.64 3.20 -13.04
C GLU A 36 0.13 3.13 -12.76
N ARG A 37 -0.26 2.26 -11.82
CA ARG A 37 -1.64 2.10 -11.36
C ARG A 37 -1.69 2.02 -9.85
N SER A 38 -2.77 2.55 -9.29
CA SER A 38 -3.11 2.40 -7.88
C SER A 38 -4.21 1.35 -7.76
N PRO A 39 -4.04 0.33 -6.89
CA PRO A 39 -5.11 -0.61 -6.60
C PRO A 39 -6.29 0.11 -5.90
N ASN A 40 -7.45 -0.54 -5.81
CA ASN A 40 -8.54 -0.02 -4.98
C ASN A 40 -8.29 -0.32 -3.49
N ILE A 41 -9.02 0.35 -2.59
CA ILE A 41 -8.84 0.20 -1.13
C ILE A 41 -8.99 -1.25 -0.67
N LYS A 42 -9.96 -2.00 -1.22
CA LYS A 42 -10.16 -3.41 -0.87
C LYS A 42 -8.93 -4.24 -1.18
N LEU A 43 -8.35 -4.05 -2.36
CA LEU A 43 -7.14 -4.72 -2.78
C LEU A 43 -5.92 -4.25 -1.96
N MET A 44 -5.80 -2.95 -1.65
CA MET A 44 -4.76 -2.48 -0.72
C MET A 44 -4.81 -3.20 0.63
N LYS A 45 -6.01 -3.48 1.15
CA LYS A 45 -6.19 -4.28 2.36
C LYS A 45 -5.83 -5.76 2.19
N GLU A 46 -6.01 -6.34 1.00
CA GLU A 46 -5.46 -7.68 0.71
C GLU A 46 -3.92 -7.66 0.74
N PHE A 47 -3.30 -6.64 0.13
CA PHE A 47 -1.84 -6.47 0.16
C PHE A 47 -1.31 -6.31 1.59
N GLU A 48 -1.99 -5.55 2.44
CA GLU A 48 -1.65 -5.38 3.84
C GLU A 48 -1.67 -6.71 4.60
N ARG A 49 -2.72 -7.51 4.41
CA ARG A 49 -2.82 -8.84 5.02
C ARG A 49 -1.77 -9.81 4.46
N TYR A 50 -1.51 -9.75 3.16
CA TYR A 50 -0.58 -10.64 2.49
C TYR A 50 0.87 -10.41 2.91
N TYR A 51 1.28 -9.15 3.08
CA TYR A 51 2.64 -8.76 3.45
C TYR A 51 2.80 -8.41 4.93
N GLU A 52 1.74 -8.51 5.73
CA GLU A 52 1.70 -8.13 7.15
C GLU A 52 2.29 -6.72 7.39
N THR A 53 2.02 -5.81 6.46
CA THR A 53 2.60 -4.46 6.42
C THR A 53 1.48 -3.45 6.16
N PRO A 54 1.35 -2.36 6.95
CA PRO A 54 0.29 -1.37 6.75
C PRO A 54 0.23 -0.85 5.31
N MET A 55 -0.98 -0.73 4.75
CA MET A 55 -1.16 -0.27 3.37
C MET A 55 -0.59 1.15 3.15
N GLU A 56 -0.54 1.98 4.18
CA GLU A 56 0.06 3.31 4.18
C GLU A 56 1.57 3.26 3.90
N GLU A 57 2.24 2.21 4.40
CA GLU A 57 3.65 1.98 4.13
C GLU A 57 3.89 1.32 2.76
N LEU A 58 2.94 0.51 2.28
CA LEU A 58 3.02 -0.14 0.97
C LEU A 58 2.77 0.83 -0.18
N PHE A 59 1.88 1.82 0.02
CA PHE A 59 1.45 2.79 -0.98
C PHE A 59 1.62 4.24 -0.49
N PRO A 60 2.85 4.66 -0.12
CA PRO A 60 3.08 5.98 0.46
C PRO A 60 2.69 7.12 -0.49
N ASP A 61 2.75 6.90 -1.80
CA ASP A 61 2.34 7.85 -2.83
C ASP A 61 0.83 8.13 -2.85
N ILE A 62 0.02 7.23 -2.28
CA ILE A 62 -1.43 7.39 -2.18
C ILE A 62 -1.81 8.15 -0.90
N PHE A 63 -1.10 7.89 0.21
CA PHE A 63 -1.46 8.41 1.53
C PHE A 63 -0.68 9.65 1.96
N ILE A 64 0.53 9.87 1.43
CA ILE A 64 1.37 11.02 1.78
C ILE A 64 1.15 12.12 0.72
N THR A 65 0.10 12.92 0.91
CA THR A 65 -0.06 14.20 0.22
C THR A 65 0.55 15.31 1.07
N THR A 66 1.82 15.65 0.85
CA THR A 66 2.49 16.76 1.55
C THR A 66 1.93 18.15 1.21
N ASN A 67 0.91 18.25 0.37
CA ASN A 67 0.19 19.49 0.11
C ASN A 67 -1.31 19.28 0.34
N THR A 68 -1.71 18.86 1.54
CA THR A 68 -3.09 19.01 1.99
C THR A 68 -3.49 20.45 1.69
N THR A 69 -4.45 20.61 0.77
CA THR A 69 -5.22 21.85 0.73
C THR A 69 -5.69 22.05 2.15
N ILE A 70 -5.25 23.13 2.79
CA ILE A 70 -5.74 23.56 4.10
C ILE A 70 -7.19 24.02 3.88
N CYS A 71 -8.08 23.10 3.53
CA CYS A 71 -9.50 23.36 3.42
C CYS A 71 -10.11 23.03 4.77
N GLY A 72 -9.78 23.85 5.79
CA GLY A 72 -10.51 24.00 7.06
C GLY A 72 -10.90 22.76 7.89
N TYR A 73 -10.58 21.55 7.46
CA TYR A 73 -11.00 20.32 8.09
C TYR A 73 -9.88 19.87 9.03
N LYS A 74 -10.21 19.77 10.31
CA LYS A 74 -9.30 19.24 11.32
C LYS A 74 -9.48 17.73 11.34
N ASP A 75 -8.70 17.02 10.54
CA ASP A 75 -8.52 15.59 10.69
C ASP A 75 -7.94 15.33 12.09
N GLY A 76 -8.78 14.75 12.95
CA GLY A 76 -8.40 14.36 14.30
C GLY A 76 -7.24 13.39 14.22
N THR A 77 -6.13 13.79 14.82
CA THR A 77 -5.02 12.92 15.17
C THR A 77 -5.58 11.66 15.82
N VAL A 78 -5.41 10.51 15.16
CA VAL A 78 -5.51 9.21 15.81
C VAL A 78 -4.43 9.22 16.88
N GLY A 79 -4.84 9.48 18.12
CA GLY A 79 -3.96 9.31 19.26
C GLY A 79 -3.61 7.84 19.35
N ASP A 80 -2.33 7.53 19.16
CA ASP A 80 -1.73 6.35 19.76
C ASP A 80 -1.92 6.46 21.27
N LYS A 81 -3.03 5.90 21.76
CA LYS A 81 -3.21 5.61 23.18
C LYS A 81 -2.38 4.37 23.49
N THR A 82 -1.07 4.55 23.63
CA THR A 82 -0.23 3.56 24.29
C THR A 82 0.03 4.05 25.71
N GLU A 83 -0.93 3.77 26.60
CA GLU A 83 -0.73 3.86 28.04
C GLU A 83 -1.60 2.80 28.73
N MET A 84 -1.03 1.61 28.92
CA MET A 84 -1.39 0.56 29.89
C MET A 84 -0.11 -0.30 30.03
N ALA A 85 0.56 -0.47 31.17
CA ALA A 85 0.29 -0.21 32.58
C ALA A 85 1.62 0.06 33.32
#